data_AF-A0A9W9TFF1-F1
#
_entry.id   AF-A0A9W9TFF1-F1
#
_cell.length_a   1.000
_cell.length_b   1.000
_cell.length_c   1.000
_cell.angle_alpha   90.00
_cell.angle_beta   90.00
_cell.angle_gamma   90.00
#
_symmetry.space_group_name_H-M   'P 1'
#
loop_
_entity.id
_entity.type
_entity.pdbx_description
1 polymer ?
#
loop_
_entity_poly.entity_id
_entity_poly.type
_entity_poly.pdbx_seq_one_letter_code
_entity_poly.pdbx_strand_id
1 'polypeptide(L)'
;MIDLAVGCSSGGLIALSRFMLRMDNESCKSLFKTLAKKVFSPSLRKRFFHSWVSDSFYDVQPLEEALKNHYTPTQRMFDAPMSGVSACKVAVTTTTIKDGDAFIFANYNGTAPHRVESAYGRLRPNNDQEPFLWQIARATTAAPPKYELMNESLFPPIEIDGITYQDGGMKRHNNPINLALSEARHLWPTSPNPDVLISLGTGSTTPGSVPAISRYRNFLVDGWMSRIYRSFSSSFDGENAWREVSGLMNKTCRESSFRFDLSVPGGLPRLDDTECMARLSAMVHSPSFGVSNHKEAATALLTTCFFLKLDSVPSYYAGLFQCAGTIRCRAPAQHVIRCLDILDPSRKDLYKDNIKLGVYISTHDICSHCHKYNRPIRFIVRDLEESIVVSLCSGDKLHRLSAFPNSMQWFVEQQGLNQKFGGSNHRFEAKEECPVCEARAGGVRKRKYIEV
;
A
#
# COMPACT_ATOMS: atom_id res chain seq x y z
N MET A 1 -9.29 -2.50 -4.49
CA MET A 1 -8.05 -3.09 -5.03
C MET A 1 -6.91 -2.94 -4.05
N ILE A 2 -6.69 -1.76 -3.44
CA ILE A 2 -5.72 -1.61 -2.36
C ILE A 2 -6.37 -2.00 -1.03
N ASP A 3 -5.71 -2.88 -0.27
CA ASP A 3 -6.19 -3.38 1.01
C ASP A 3 -5.61 -2.60 2.19
N LEU A 4 -4.34 -2.19 2.08
CA LEU A 4 -3.61 -1.37 3.04
C LEU A 4 -2.84 -0.27 2.32
N ALA A 5 -2.99 0.97 2.78
CA ALA A 5 -2.21 2.12 2.35
C ALA A 5 -1.49 2.73 3.56
N VAL A 6 -0.18 2.90 3.47
CA VAL A 6 0.62 3.54 4.54
C VAL A 6 1.38 4.72 3.96
N GLY A 7 1.20 5.89 4.56
CA GLY A 7 1.78 7.14 4.08
C GLY A 7 2.62 7.84 5.14
N CYS A 8 3.63 8.56 4.68
CA CYS A 8 4.51 9.41 5.47
C CYS A 8 4.48 10.83 4.90
N SER A 9 4.41 11.85 5.75
CA SER A 9 4.41 13.27 5.33
C SER A 9 3.35 13.57 4.26
N SER A 10 3.72 14.19 3.14
CA SER A 10 2.83 14.41 1.99
C SER A 10 2.17 13.12 1.48
N GLY A 11 2.86 11.98 1.55
CA GLY A 11 2.29 10.66 1.25
C GLY A 11 1.20 10.24 2.24
N GLY A 12 1.29 10.67 3.50
CA GLY A 12 0.24 10.53 4.52
C GLY A 12 -1.01 11.30 4.14
N LEU A 13 -0.89 12.56 3.73
CA LEU A 13 -2.02 13.37 3.23
C LEU A 13 -2.71 12.72 2.04
N ILE A 14 -1.92 12.19 1.09
CA ILE A 14 -2.42 11.48 -0.09
C ILE A 14 -3.14 10.20 0.35
N ALA A 15 -2.57 9.43 1.30
CA ALA A 15 -3.19 8.19 1.77
C ALA A 15 -4.55 8.45 2.42
N LEU A 16 -4.66 9.46 3.29
CA LEU A 16 -5.92 9.88 3.91
C LEU A 16 -6.93 10.33 2.84
N SER A 17 -6.55 11.28 1.98
CA SER A 17 -7.46 11.84 0.99
C SER A 17 -7.91 10.81 -0.06
N ARG A 18 -7.00 9.97 -0.56
CA ARG A 18 -7.29 9.01 -1.63
C ARG A 18 -8.04 7.79 -1.15
N PHE A 19 -7.64 7.22 -0.02
CA PHE A 19 -8.10 5.89 0.41
C PHE A 19 -9.13 5.95 1.54
N MET A 20 -9.03 6.93 2.43
CA MET A 20 -10.02 7.13 3.49
C MET A 20 -11.19 7.98 2.99
N LEU A 21 -10.94 9.14 2.37
CA LEU A 21 -12.00 10.00 1.80
C LEU A 21 -12.46 9.59 0.38
N ARG A 22 -11.78 8.61 -0.24
CA ARG A 22 -12.12 8.07 -1.58
C ARG A 22 -12.14 9.11 -2.71
N MET A 23 -11.38 10.20 -2.59
CA MET A 23 -11.24 11.18 -3.66
C MET A 23 -10.61 10.55 -4.91
N ASP A 24 -10.87 11.09 -6.09
CA ASP A 24 -10.17 10.69 -7.30
C ASP A 24 -8.76 11.30 -7.38
N ASN A 25 -7.94 10.77 -8.28
CA ASN A 25 -6.52 11.15 -8.39
C ASN A 25 -6.33 12.62 -8.81
N GLU A 26 -7.19 13.16 -9.68
CA GLU A 26 -7.07 14.55 -10.15
C GLU A 26 -7.49 15.53 -9.05
N SER A 27 -8.54 15.20 -8.29
CA SER A 27 -8.93 15.96 -7.11
C SER A 27 -7.83 15.97 -6.05
N CYS A 28 -7.21 14.81 -5.73
CA CYS A 28 -6.07 14.76 -4.82
C CYS A 28 -4.89 15.61 -5.31
N LYS A 29 -4.56 15.54 -6.61
CA LYS A 29 -3.48 16.33 -7.23
C LYS A 29 -3.75 17.83 -7.17
N SER A 30 -4.97 18.26 -7.51
CA SER A 30 -5.40 19.66 -7.47
C SER A 30 -5.38 20.22 -6.05
N LEU A 31 -5.91 19.46 -5.10
CA LEU A 31 -5.92 19.81 -3.68
C LEU A 31 -4.49 19.98 -3.16
N PHE A 32 -3.61 19.01 -3.43
CA PHE A 32 -2.22 19.08 -2.97
C PHE A 32 -1.49 20.31 -3.51
N LYS A 33 -1.66 20.62 -4.81
CA LYS A 33 -1.08 21.83 -5.42
C LYS A 33 -1.59 23.12 -4.76
N THR A 34 -2.90 23.18 -4.49
CA THR A 34 -3.52 24.35 -3.84
C THR A 34 -3.02 24.52 -2.41
N LEU A 35 -2.99 23.43 -1.64
CA LEU A 35 -2.49 23.42 -0.28
C LEU A 35 -1.02 23.82 -0.21
N ALA A 36 -0.16 23.23 -1.04
CA ALA A 36 1.26 23.54 -1.08
C ALA A 36 1.52 25.02 -1.39
N LYS A 37 0.83 25.59 -2.40
CA LYS A 37 0.95 27.02 -2.75
C LYS A 37 0.48 27.95 -1.65
N LYS A 38 -0.60 27.59 -0.96
CA LYS A 38 -1.13 28.39 0.16
C LYS A 38 -0.15 28.38 1.34
N VAL A 39 0.35 27.20 1.69
CA VAL A 39 1.15 26.97 2.91
C VAL A 39 2.59 27.45 2.75
N PHE A 40 3.22 27.23 1.59
CA PHE A 40 4.59 27.68 1.31
C PHE A 40 4.65 29.04 0.60
N SER A 41 3.65 29.89 0.84
CA SER A 41 3.67 31.24 0.30
C SER A 41 4.82 32.05 0.92
N PRO A 42 5.59 32.83 0.14
CA PRO A 42 6.69 33.64 0.67
C PRO A 42 6.26 34.62 1.77
N SER A 43 5.01 35.06 1.76
CA SER A 43 4.45 35.96 2.79
C SER A 43 4.31 35.31 4.17
N LEU A 44 4.25 33.98 4.24
CA LEU A 44 4.13 33.20 5.47
C LEU A 44 5.48 32.79 6.05
N ARG A 45 6.58 33.04 5.31
CA ARG A 45 7.93 32.73 5.77
C ARG A 45 8.33 33.71 6.87
N LYS A 46 8.60 33.18 8.07
CA LYS A 46 9.00 33.98 9.23
C LYS A 46 10.40 34.56 9.02
N ARG A 47 10.62 35.76 9.55
CA ARG A 47 11.95 36.32 9.70
C ARG A 47 12.77 35.46 10.66
N PHE A 48 14.08 35.43 10.45
CA PHE A 48 15.05 34.61 11.19
C PHE A 48 14.83 34.59 12.73
N PHE A 49 14.74 35.75 13.37
CA PHE A 49 14.50 35.83 14.83
C PHE A 49 13.16 35.22 15.28
N HIS A 50 12.10 35.35 14.48
CA HIS A 50 10.79 34.75 14.80
C HIS A 50 10.75 33.25 14.52
N SER A 51 11.50 32.79 13.51
CA SER A 51 11.67 31.37 13.20
C SER A 51 12.33 30.65 14.37
N TRP A 52 13.38 31.24 14.94
CA TRP A 52 14.11 30.69 16.08
C TRP A 52 13.26 30.57 17.36
N VAL A 53 12.41 31.56 17.66
CA VAL A 53 11.52 31.53 18.83
C VAL A 53 10.37 30.53 18.66
N SER A 54 9.89 30.33 17.43
CA SER A 54 8.73 29.49 17.14
C SER A 54 9.09 28.12 16.55
N ASP A 55 10.38 27.78 16.54
CA ASP A 55 10.94 26.53 16.01
C ASP A 55 10.39 26.17 14.61
N SER A 56 10.17 27.17 13.75
CA SER A 56 9.53 26.96 12.44
C SER A 56 9.73 28.07 11.41
N PHE A 57 10.00 27.69 10.16
CA PHE A 57 10.14 28.62 9.04
C PHE A 57 8.82 29.24 8.58
N TYR A 58 7.69 28.54 8.76
CA TYR A 58 6.37 28.97 8.30
C TYR A 58 5.40 29.11 9.48
N ASP A 59 4.42 30.00 9.34
CA ASP A 59 3.26 30.00 10.23
C ASP A 59 2.45 28.70 10.05
N VAL A 60 2.07 28.09 11.18
CA VAL A 60 1.31 26.85 11.21
C VAL A 60 -0.18 27.09 11.01
N GLN A 61 -0.69 28.29 11.32
CA GLN A 61 -2.12 28.60 11.24
C GLN A 61 -2.71 28.36 9.83
N PRO A 62 -2.09 28.82 8.73
CA PRO A 62 -2.63 28.58 7.39
C PRO A 62 -2.67 27.11 6.99
N LEU A 63 -1.71 26.30 7.48
CA LEU A 63 -1.70 24.85 7.31
C LEU A 63 -2.86 24.23 8.09
N GLU A 64 -3.02 24.55 9.38
CA GLU A 64 -4.11 24.01 10.18
C GLU A 64 -5.49 24.39 9.62
N GLU A 65 -5.70 25.63 9.21
CA GLU A 65 -6.93 26.06 8.56
C GLU A 65 -7.19 25.28 7.27
N ALA A 66 -6.17 25.09 6.43
CA ALA A 66 -6.31 24.31 5.21
C ALA A 66 -6.66 22.85 5.50
N LEU A 67 -6.05 22.24 6.51
CA LEU A 67 -6.32 20.87 6.94
C LEU A 67 -7.71 20.74 7.57
N LYS A 68 -8.14 21.69 8.42
CA LYS A 68 -9.48 21.74 9.03
C LYS A 68 -10.56 21.93 7.97
N ASN A 69 -10.33 22.77 6.96
CA ASN A 69 -11.27 22.95 5.86
C ASN A 69 -11.41 21.70 4.99
N HIS A 70 -10.31 20.97 4.79
CA HIS A 70 -10.29 19.77 3.95
C HIS A 70 -10.85 18.52 4.65
N TYR A 71 -10.38 18.25 5.88
CA TYR A 71 -10.75 17.06 6.65
C TYR A 71 -11.92 17.30 7.60
N THR A 72 -12.51 18.50 7.61
CA THR A 72 -13.42 19.00 8.65
C THR A 72 -12.75 19.11 10.04
N PRO A 73 -13.24 20.00 10.92
CA PRO A 73 -12.67 20.15 12.26
C PRO A 73 -12.90 18.95 13.19
N THR A 74 -13.93 18.14 12.92
CA THR A 74 -14.45 17.13 13.86
C THR A 74 -14.27 15.69 13.40
N GLN A 75 -13.90 15.44 12.14
CA GLN A 75 -13.72 14.08 11.63
C GLN A 75 -12.53 13.39 12.29
N ARG A 76 -12.67 12.09 12.54
CA ARG A 76 -11.67 11.20 13.14
C ARG A 76 -11.36 10.01 12.24
N MET A 77 -10.34 9.21 12.60
CA MET A 77 -9.90 8.05 11.79
C MET A 77 -10.89 6.89 11.88
N PHE A 78 -11.50 6.66 13.04
CA PHE A 78 -12.45 5.57 13.29
C PHE A 78 -13.91 5.96 13.09
N ASP A 79 -14.20 7.17 12.62
CA ASP A 79 -15.56 7.57 12.27
C ASP A 79 -16.14 6.62 11.21
N ALA A 80 -17.41 6.23 11.42
CA ALA A 80 -18.08 5.31 10.51
C ALA A 80 -18.18 5.92 9.10
N PRO A 81 -17.73 5.23 8.04
CA PRO A 81 -17.85 5.75 6.70
C PRO A 81 -19.34 5.88 6.35
N MET A 82 -19.74 7.01 5.77
CA MET A 82 -21.16 7.24 5.38
C MET A 82 -21.75 6.12 4.52
N SER A 83 -20.90 5.42 3.75
CA SER A 83 -21.31 4.30 2.91
C SER A 83 -21.64 3.00 3.66
N GLY A 84 -21.31 2.89 4.96
CA GLY A 84 -21.43 1.64 5.73
C GLY A 84 -20.50 0.49 5.30
N VAL A 85 -19.74 0.66 4.22
CA VAL A 85 -18.80 -0.34 3.69
C VAL A 85 -17.41 -0.08 4.24
N SER A 86 -16.81 -1.11 4.87
CA SER A 86 -15.42 -1.11 5.33
C SER A 86 -14.49 -0.59 4.23
N ALA A 87 -13.80 0.51 4.50
CA ALA A 87 -12.89 1.15 3.55
C ALA A 87 -11.51 0.47 3.52
N CYS A 88 -10.65 0.97 2.63
CA CYS A 88 -9.22 0.64 2.64
C CYS A 88 -8.64 0.92 4.04
N LYS A 89 -7.77 0.02 4.51
CA LYS A 89 -7.04 0.24 5.75
C LYS A 89 -5.95 1.28 5.49
N VAL A 90 -5.96 2.36 6.25
CA VAL A 90 -5.03 3.47 6.09
C VAL A 90 -4.26 3.65 7.38
N ALA A 91 -2.95 3.79 7.26
CA ALA A 91 -2.07 4.22 8.34
C ALA A 91 -1.20 5.40 7.90
N VAL A 92 -0.93 6.29 8.84
CA VAL A 92 -0.09 7.46 8.66
C VAL A 92 1.03 7.42 9.69
N THR A 93 2.26 7.68 9.26
CA THR A 93 3.44 7.63 10.11
C THR A 93 3.81 9.01 10.66
N THR A 94 4.27 9.02 11.89
CA THR A 94 4.80 10.17 12.63
C THR A 94 5.98 9.69 13.47
N THR A 95 6.70 10.61 14.11
CA THR A 95 7.68 10.25 15.14
C THR A 95 7.44 11.05 16.42
N THR A 96 7.77 10.48 17.57
CA THR A 96 7.73 11.22 18.85
C THR A 96 9.00 12.07 19.00
N ILE A 97 8.89 13.24 19.62
CA ILE A 97 10.07 14.09 19.82
C ILE A 97 10.99 13.57 20.91
N LYS A 98 10.39 12.96 21.95
CA LYS A 98 11.11 12.49 23.13
C LYS A 98 12.25 11.54 22.78
N ASP A 99 11.95 10.51 21.98
CA ASP A 99 12.87 9.41 21.68
C ASP A 99 13.14 9.27 20.16
N GLY A 100 12.42 10.04 19.32
CA GLY A 100 12.47 9.93 17.86
C GLY A 100 11.84 8.64 17.34
N ASP A 101 11.02 7.97 18.14
CA ASP A 101 10.48 6.66 17.81
C ASP A 101 9.33 6.77 16.83
N ALA A 102 9.26 5.81 15.91
CA ALA A 102 8.17 5.73 14.96
C ALA A 102 6.84 5.56 15.68
N PHE A 103 5.82 6.21 15.15
CA PHE A 103 4.48 6.17 15.69
C PHE A 103 3.45 6.17 14.56
N ILE A 104 2.40 5.36 14.67
CA ILE A 104 1.37 5.26 13.63
C ILE A 104 -0.02 5.67 14.13
N PHE A 105 -0.76 6.32 13.25
CA PHE A 105 -2.20 6.54 13.35
C PHE A 105 -2.89 5.69 12.28
N ALA A 106 -3.90 4.90 12.64
CA ALA A 106 -4.53 3.94 11.72
C ALA A 106 -6.05 3.88 11.91
N ASN A 107 -6.80 3.59 10.84
CA ASN A 107 -8.27 3.50 10.85
C ASN A 107 -8.80 2.06 11.05
N TYR A 108 -7.99 1.19 11.64
CA TYR A 108 -8.31 -0.23 11.81
C TYR A 108 -7.79 -0.76 13.12
N ASN A 109 -8.34 -1.91 13.51
CA ASN A 109 -7.77 -2.78 14.54
C ASN A 109 -7.25 -4.04 13.83
N GLY A 110 -6.06 -4.52 14.19
CA GLY A 110 -5.58 -5.81 13.71
C GLY A 110 -6.14 -6.98 14.52
N THR A 111 -5.99 -8.18 13.97
CA THR A 111 -6.50 -9.41 14.56
C THR A 111 -5.47 -10.11 15.45
N ALA A 112 -4.18 -9.92 15.17
CA ALA A 112 -3.12 -10.48 16.00
C ALA A 112 -2.91 -9.61 17.26
N PRO A 113 -2.67 -10.18 18.45
CA PRO A 113 -2.23 -9.37 19.59
C PRO A 113 -0.95 -8.63 19.24
N HIS A 114 -0.84 -7.37 19.68
CA HIS A 114 0.39 -6.61 19.52
C HIS A 114 1.53 -7.30 20.27
N ARG A 115 2.76 -7.13 19.76
CA ARG A 115 3.95 -7.66 20.44
C ARG A 115 4.06 -7.03 21.84
N VAL A 116 4.54 -7.81 22.81
CA VAL A 116 4.80 -7.35 24.19
C VAL A 116 5.76 -6.15 24.19
N GLU A 117 6.73 -6.14 23.28
CA GLU A 117 7.57 -4.99 22.95
C GLU A 117 7.25 -4.51 21.53
N SER A 118 6.59 -3.36 21.42
CA SER A 118 6.24 -2.80 20.12
C SER A 118 7.45 -2.09 19.49
N ALA A 119 7.71 -2.36 18.20
CA ALA A 119 8.77 -1.71 17.45
C ALA A 119 8.47 -0.23 17.11
N TYR A 120 7.22 0.21 17.33
CA TYR A 120 6.75 1.58 17.14
C TYR A 120 5.54 1.84 18.03
N GLY A 121 5.30 3.10 18.37
CA GLY A 121 4.09 3.50 19.07
C GLY A 121 2.86 3.47 18.16
N ARG A 122 1.68 3.30 18.76
CA ARG A 122 0.40 3.39 18.09
C ARG A 122 -0.57 4.06 19.03
N LEU A 123 -1.29 5.07 18.55
CA LEU A 123 -2.35 5.65 19.36
C LEU A 123 -3.55 4.73 19.25
N ARG A 124 -3.99 4.22 20.40
CA ARG A 124 -5.28 3.57 20.55
C ARG A 124 -6.10 4.38 21.56
N PRO A 125 -6.75 5.44 21.10
CA PRO A 125 -7.56 6.25 21.99
C PRO A 125 -8.80 5.48 22.42
N ASN A 126 -9.25 5.68 23.67
CA ASN A 126 -10.66 5.47 24.01
C ASN A 126 -11.47 6.56 23.27
N ASN A 127 -12.71 6.28 22.85
CA ASN A 127 -13.48 7.12 21.90
C ASN A 127 -13.38 8.65 22.12
N ASP A 128 -13.30 9.12 23.36
CA ASP A 128 -13.30 10.56 23.69
C ASP A 128 -11.94 11.25 23.52
N GLN A 129 -10.85 10.49 23.35
CA GLN A 129 -9.48 11.00 23.19
C GLN A 129 -8.92 10.82 21.77
N GLU A 130 -9.76 10.39 20.82
CA GLU A 130 -9.28 10.17 19.46
C GLU A 130 -8.98 11.50 18.76
N PRO A 131 -7.76 11.67 18.22
CA PRO A 131 -7.38 12.89 17.53
C PRO A 131 -8.19 13.08 16.26
N PHE A 132 -8.45 14.34 15.97
CA PHE A 132 -9.06 14.72 14.71
C PHE A 132 -8.12 14.44 13.55
N LEU A 133 -8.70 14.13 12.41
CA LEU A 133 -7.99 13.78 11.19
C LEU A 133 -7.04 14.90 10.74
N TRP A 134 -7.43 16.17 10.92
CA TRP A 134 -6.56 17.31 10.64
C TRP A 134 -5.34 17.37 11.57
N GLN A 135 -5.45 16.93 12.83
CA GLN A 135 -4.32 16.88 13.76
C GLN A 135 -3.32 15.79 13.35
N ILE A 136 -3.82 14.62 12.93
CA ILE A 136 -2.99 13.52 12.40
C ILE A 136 -2.27 13.96 11.13
N ALA A 137 -3.00 14.60 10.22
CA ALA A 137 -2.46 15.16 8.99
C ALA A 137 -1.38 16.23 9.27
N ARG A 138 -1.60 17.07 10.28
CA ARG A 138 -0.62 18.06 10.74
C ARG A 138 0.63 17.35 11.30
N ALA A 139 0.44 16.37 12.17
CA ALA A 139 1.53 15.65 12.83
C ALA A 139 2.48 14.99 11.82
N THR A 140 1.94 14.31 10.79
CA THR A 140 2.77 13.65 9.78
C THR A 140 3.55 14.61 8.89
N THR A 141 3.06 15.84 8.68
CA THR A 141 3.72 16.85 7.82
C THR A 141 4.67 17.80 8.56
N ALA A 142 4.86 17.61 9.87
CA ALA A 142 5.65 18.49 10.72
C ALA A 142 7.15 18.31 10.52
N ALA A 143 7.61 18.61 9.30
CA ALA A 143 8.90 18.18 8.79
C ALA A 143 10.06 19.00 9.39
N PRO A 144 11.06 18.36 10.01
CA PRO A 144 12.26 19.02 10.53
C PRO A 144 13.10 19.65 9.40
N PRO A 145 14.07 20.53 9.70
CA PRO A 145 14.90 21.17 8.68
C PRO A 145 15.61 20.13 7.81
N LYS A 146 15.50 20.31 6.49
CA LYS A 146 16.29 19.56 5.52
C LYS A 146 17.55 20.29 5.06
N TYR A 147 17.75 21.59 5.33
CA TYR A 147 18.95 22.38 4.98
C TYR A 147 19.20 23.59 5.87
N GLU A 148 20.50 23.87 6.09
CA GLU A 148 21.18 24.95 6.85
C GLU A 148 21.48 24.69 8.34
N LEU A 149 22.58 25.32 8.80
CA LEU A 149 23.25 25.21 10.11
C LEU A 149 22.37 25.56 11.33
N MET A 150 21.05 25.65 11.15
CA MET A 150 20.09 26.02 12.19
C MET A 150 18.97 25.00 12.29
N ASN A 151 18.73 24.57 13.53
CA ASN A 151 17.73 23.60 13.95
C ASN A 151 16.30 24.17 13.81
N GLU A 152 15.84 24.54 12.61
CA GLU A 152 14.50 25.11 12.42
C GLU A 152 13.58 24.25 11.53
N SER A 153 12.44 23.81 12.06
CA SER A 153 11.48 22.95 11.33
C SER A 153 10.72 23.70 10.22
N LEU A 154 10.12 23.02 9.24
CA LEU A 154 9.17 23.68 8.31
C LEU A 154 7.92 24.13 9.07
N PHE A 155 7.42 23.25 9.93
CA PHE A 155 6.31 23.51 10.84
C PHE A 155 6.71 23.03 12.24
N PRO A 156 6.26 23.69 13.31
CA PRO A 156 6.63 23.27 14.66
C PRO A 156 6.10 21.85 14.92
N PRO A 157 6.42 21.20 16.04
CA PRO A 157 5.76 19.96 16.46
C PRO A 157 4.30 20.18 16.89
N ILE A 158 3.49 19.12 16.99
CA ILE A 158 2.12 19.18 17.53
C ILE A 158 1.97 18.26 18.73
N GLU A 159 1.38 18.76 19.79
CA GLU A 159 1.00 17.96 20.94
C GLU A 159 -0.42 17.42 20.77
N ILE A 160 -0.58 16.11 20.94
CA ILE A 160 -1.86 15.42 20.93
C ILE A 160 -1.86 14.47 22.13
N ASP A 161 -2.80 14.68 23.05
CA ASP A 161 -2.98 13.85 24.24
C ASP A 161 -1.69 13.65 25.06
N GLY A 162 -0.95 14.73 25.30
CA GLY A 162 0.30 14.72 26.08
C GLY A 162 1.52 14.13 25.36
N ILE A 163 1.39 13.73 24.08
CA ILE A 163 2.50 13.25 23.25
C ILE A 163 2.78 14.29 22.16
N THR A 164 4.03 14.71 22.05
CA THR A 164 4.47 15.63 20.99
C THR A 164 4.99 14.87 19.76
N TYR A 165 4.34 15.11 18.63
CA TYR A 165 4.59 14.46 17.35
C TYR A 165 5.27 15.40 16.34
N GLN A 166 6.13 14.80 15.52
CA GLN A 166 6.74 15.42 14.35
C GLN A 166 6.65 14.48 13.13
N ASP A 167 7.15 14.93 11.98
CA ASP A 167 7.06 14.19 10.70
C ASP A 167 7.59 12.75 10.81
N GLY A 168 6.88 11.84 10.12
CA GLY A 168 7.21 10.41 10.08
C GLY A 168 8.48 10.09 9.31
N GLY A 169 9.05 11.06 8.60
CA GLY A 169 10.25 10.91 7.80
C GLY A 169 11.53 10.85 8.62
N MET A 170 11.45 11.22 9.91
CA MET A 170 12.59 11.20 10.82
C MET A 170 13.21 9.79 10.93
N LYS A 171 14.53 9.72 11.17
CA LYS A 171 15.31 8.48 11.13
C LYS A 171 15.11 7.77 9.77
N ARG A 172 14.74 6.49 9.76
CA ARG A 172 14.68 5.63 8.55
C ARG A 172 13.25 5.47 7.98
N HIS A 173 12.28 6.24 8.45
CA HIS A 173 10.86 5.97 8.20
C HIS A 173 10.24 6.80 7.07
N ASN A 174 11.05 7.58 6.33
CA ASN A 174 10.58 8.37 5.19
C ASN A 174 10.01 7.52 4.04
N ASN A 175 10.45 6.26 3.94
CA ASN A 175 9.70 5.23 3.22
C ASN A 175 9.08 4.28 4.25
N PRO A 176 7.75 4.30 4.44
CA PRO A 176 7.11 3.54 5.51
C PRO A 176 6.98 2.05 5.20
N ILE A 177 7.67 1.51 4.19
CA ILE A 177 7.59 0.12 3.74
C ILE A 177 7.75 -0.90 4.89
N ASN A 178 8.69 -0.69 5.80
CA ASN A 178 8.90 -1.60 6.94
C ASN A 178 7.69 -1.60 7.89
N LEU A 179 7.12 -0.43 8.16
CA LEU A 179 5.91 -0.28 8.97
C LEU A 179 4.69 -0.87 8.24
N ALA A 180 4.59 -0.67 6.93
CA ALA A 180 3.51 -1.24 6.11
C ALA A 180 3.52 -2.77 6.11
N LEU A 181 4.71 -3.40 5.97
CA LEU A 181 4.84 -4.85 6.06
C LEU A 181 4.57 -5.36 7.48
N SER A 182 4.98 -4.61 8.52
CA SER A 182 4.63 -4.95 9.91
C SER A 182 3.11 -4.93 10.14
N GLU A 183 2.44 -3.88 9.69
CA GLU A 183 0.98 -3.75 9.82
C GLU A 183 0.24 -4.80 8.97
N ALA A 184 0.73 -5.14 7.77
CA ALA A 184 0.15 -6.22 6.97
C ALA A 184 0.15 -7.55 7.72
N ARG A 185 1.26 -7.90 8.41
CA ARG A 185 1.35 -9.11 9.24
C ARG A 185 0.42 -9.08 10.45
N HIS A 186 0.25 -7.90 11.04
CA HIS A 186 -0.64 -7.70 12.18
C HIS A 186 -2.13 -7.81 11.78
N LEU A 187 -2.47 -7.33 10.58
CA LEU A 187 -3.80 -7.40 9.99
C LEU A 187 -4.17 -8.80 9.46
N TRP A 188 -3.20 -9.49 8.86
CA TRP A 188 -3.41 -10.77 8.19
C TRP A 188 -2.32 -11.78 8.61
N PRO A 189 -2.40 -12.33 9.84
CA PRO A 189 -1.37 -13.23 10.36
C PRO A 189 -1.25 -14.54 9.57
N THR A 190 -2.33 -14.99 8.93
CA THR A 190 -2.37 -16.21 8.09
C THR A 190 -1.89 -15.98 6.66
N SER A 191 -1.75 -14.72 6.24
CA SER A 191 -1.20 -14.29 4.94
C SER A 191 -0.29 -13.07 5.13
N PRO A 192 0.86 -13.26 5.80
CA PRO A 192 1.70 -12.14 6.26
C PRO A 192 2.36 -11.35 5.14
N ASN A 193 2.49 -11.95 3.95
CA ASN A 193 3.13 -11.32 2.79
C ASN A 193 2.04 -10.82 1.83
N PRO A 194 2.09 -9.55 1.41
CA PRO A 194 1.14 -9.03 0.44
C PRO A 194 1.31 -9.69 -0.92
N ASP A 195 0.21 -9.96 -1.63
CA ASP A 195 0.26 -10.49 -2.99
C ASP A 195 0.99 -9.53 -3.94
N VAL A 196 0.74 -8.23 -3.79
CA VAL A 196 1.40 -7.13 -4.52
C VAL A 196 1.80 -6.03 -3.56
N LEU A 197 3.04 -5.56 -3.67
CA LEU A 197 3.53 -4.39 -2.94
C LEU A 197 3.86 -3.27 -3.92
N ILE A 198 3.36 -2.06 -3.66
CA ILE A 198 3.71 -0.87 -4.44
C ILE A 198 4.25 0.19 -3.50
N SER A 199 5.49 0.60 -3.73
CA SER A 199 6.14 1.71 -3.04
C SER A 199 6.25 2.89 -4.00
N LEU A 200 5.66 4.02 -3.62
CA LEU A 200 5.71 5.26 -4.39
C LEU A 200 6.69 6.24 -3.74
N GLY A 201 7.68 6.68 -4.50
CA GLY A 201 8.68 7.67 -4.10
C GLY A 201 8.30 9.08 -4.55
N THR A 202 8.89 10.06 -3.88
CA THR A 202 8.72 11.49 -4.17
C THR A 202 9.87 12.05 -5.02
N GLY A 203 10.67 11.18 -5.62
CA GLY A 203 11.85 11.50 -6.39
C GLY A 203 13.15 11.16 -5.67
N SER A 204 14.15 10.78 -6.46
CA SER A 204 15.52 10.54 -6.02
C SER A 204 16.50 11.28 -6.94
N THR A 205 17.69 11.57 -6.39
CA THR A 205 18.77 12.19 -7.15
C THR A 205 19.43 11.13 -8.05
N THR A 206 19.77 11.49 -9.29
CA THR A 206 20.41 10.56 -10.23
C THR A 206 21.75 10.02 -9.68
N PRO A 207 21.97 8.69 -9.66
CA PRO A 207 23.24 8.10 -9.27
C PRO A 207 24.36 8.60 -10.19
N GLY A 208 25.37 9.27 -9.64
CA GLY A 208 26.48 9.86 -10.40
C GLY A 208 26.69 11.37 -10.19
N SER A 209 25.75 12.05 -9.53
CA SER A 209 25.93 13.43 -9.04
C SER A 209 26.53 13.51 -7.64
N VAL A 210 27.19 12.44 -7.18
CA VAL A 210 28.07 12.54 -6.01
C VAL A 210 29.26 13.39 -6.48
N PRO A 211 29.50 14.57 -5.90
CA PRO A 211 30.68 15.35 -6.27
C PRO A 211 31.89 14.45 -6.08
N ALA A 212 32.73 14.34 -7.12
CA ALA A 212 33.98 13.58 -7.06
C ALA A 212 34.65 13.89 -5.73
N ILE A 213 34.91 12.86 -4.91
CA ILE A 213 35.59 13.04 -3.63
C ILE A 213 36.91 13.72 -3.95
N SER A 214 36.97 15.01 -3.62
CA SER A 214 38.16 15.82 -3.76
C SER A 214 39.28 15.09 -3.05
N ARG A 215 40.41 14.83 -3.74
CA ARG A 215 41.60 14.23 -3.12
C ARG A 215 42.20 15.11 -2.01
N TYR A 216 41.69 16.34 -1.85
CA TYR A 216 42.03 17.27 -0.79
C TYR A 216 40.87 17.34 0.22
N ARG A 217 41.18 17.10 1.50
CA ARG A 217 40.23 17.24 2.62
C ARG A 217 39.77 18.69 2.72
N ASN A 218 38.55 18.98 2.27
CA ASN A 218 37.93 20.29 2.47
C ASN A 218 37.27 20.32 3.84
N PHE A 219 37.87 20.99 4.82
CA PHE A 219 37.39 21.02 6.22
C PHE A 219 35.91 21.44 6.36
N LEU A 220 35.41 22.31 5.47
CA LEU A 220 34.03 22.78 5.43
C LEU A 220 33.04 21.77 4.81
N VAL A 221 33.52 20.85 3.96
CA VAL A 221 32.69 19.88 3.23
C VAL A 221 32.78 18.48 3.84
N ASP A 222 33.95 18.11 4.38
CA ASP A 222 34.26 16.82 5.02
C ASP A 222 34.39 16.93 6.55
N GLY A 223 34.01 18.08 7.11
CA GLY A 223 33.88 18.31 8.54
C GLY A 223 32.95 17.29 9.21
N TRP A 224 33.08 17.11 10.52
CA TRP A 224 32.26 16.14 11.25
C TRP A 224 30.77 16.51 11.24
N MET A 225 30.42 17.80 11.31
CA MET A 225 29.04 18.30 11.21
C MET A 225 28.39 18.00 9.86
N SER A 226 29.10 18.24 8.75
CA SER A 226 28.59 17.93 7.41
C SER A 226 28.45 16.42 7.19
N ARG A 227 29.31 15.60 7.81
CA ARG A 227 29.20 14.12 7.79
C ARG A 227 28.01 13.62 8.61
N ILE A 228 27.80 14.12 9.83
CA ILE A 228 26.62 13.80 10.65
C ILE A 228 25.35 14.21 9.90
N TYR A 229 25.35 15.40 9.33
CA TYR A 229 24.22 15.91 8.55
C TYR A 229 23.96 15.12 7.27
N ARG A 230 25.00 14.74 6.51
CA ARG A 230 24.85 13.85 5.34
C ARG A 230 24.27 12.51 5.75
N SER A 231 24.70 11.94 6.89
CA SER A 231 24.16 10.71 7.45
C SER A 231 22.70 10.86 7.91
N PHE A 232 22.33 12.01 8.46
CA PHE A 232 20.96 12.35 8.84
C PHE A 232 20.07 12.53 7.60
N SER A 233 20.53 13.28 6.61
CA SER A 233 19.84 13.51 5.34
C SER A 233 19.68 12.22 4.52
N SER A 234 20.68 11.34 4.51
CA SER A 234 20.58 10.01 3.88
C SER A 234 19.57 9.10 4.56
N SER A 235 19.20 9.38 5.81
CA SER A 235 18.15 8.63 6.51
C SER A 235 16.76 8.94 5.94
N PHE A 236 16.58 10.11 5.32
CA PHE A 236 15.40 10.45 4.53
C PHE A 236 15.41 9.89 3.10
N ASP A 237 16.46 9.16 2.69
CA ASP A 237 16.48 8.53 1.36
C ASP A 237 15.62 7.27 1.35
N GLY A 238 14.40 7.42 0.81
CA GLY A 238 13.43 6.32 0.71
C GLY A 238 13.89 5.16 -0.16
N GLU A 239 14.89 5.36 -1.02
CA GLU A 239 15.45 4.31 -1.86
C GLU A 239 16.31 3.33 -1.04
N ASN A 240 17.00 3.79 0.01
CA ASN A 240 17.78 2.90 0.87
C ASN A 240 16.89 1.91 1.63
N ALA A 241 15.77 2.39 2.19
CA ALA A 241 14.77 1.54 2.84
C ALA A 241 14.14 0.55 1.85
N TRP A 242 13.88 0.96 0.61
CA TRP A 242 13.41 0.04 -0.43
C TRP A 242 14.44 -1.05 -0.75
N ARG A 243 15.72 -0.68 -0.93
CA ARG A 243 16.80 -1.65 -1.21
C ARG A 243 17.00 -2.65 -0.08
N GLU A 244 16.94 -2.20 1.17
CA GLU A 244 17.03 -3.06 2.35
C GLU A 244 15.93 -4.13 2.35
N VAL A 245 14.67 -3.72 2.23
CA VAL A 245 13.54 -4.66 2.21
C VAL A 245 13.61 -5.57 0.98
N SER A 246 13.89 -5.01 -0.20
CA SER A 246 13.99 -5.79 -1.44
C SER A 246 15.09 -6.85 -1.38
N GLY A 247 16.20 -6.55 -0.69
CA GLY A 247 17.30 -7.49 -0.45
C GLY A 247 16.87 -8.68 0.41
N LEU A 248 15.97 -8.47 1.36
CA LEU A 248 15.44 -9.50 2.27
C LEU A 248 14.25 -10.28 1.69
N MET A 249 13.60 -9.77 0.63
CA MET A 249 12.49 -10.45 -0.02
C MET A 249 12.94 -11.72 -0.75
N ASN A 250 12.15 -12.78 -0.64
CA ASN A 250 12.28 -13.95 -1.50
C ASN A 250 11.94 -13.61 -2.97
N LYS A 251 12.34 -14.48 -3.89
CA LYS A 251 12.14 -14.28 -5.34
C LYS A 251 10.68 -13.97 -5.69
N THR A 252 9.75 -14.75 -5.14
CA THR A 252 8.31 -14.63 -5.38
C THR A 252 7.76 -13.27 -4.97
N CYS A 253 8.08 -12.79 -3.76
CA CYS A 253 7.62 -11.51 -3.26
C CYS A 253 8.26 -10.35 -4.04
N ARG A 254 9.53 -10.50 -4.46
CA ARG A 254 10.24 -9.49 -5.25
C ARG A 254 9.61 -9.29 -6.63
N GLU A 255 9.18 -10.37 -7.29
CA GLU A 255 8.52 -10.31 -8.61
C GLU A 255 7.17 -9.58 -8.58
N SER A 256 6.50 -9.55 -7.43
CA SER A 256 5.24 -8.80 -7.24
C SER A 256 5.39 -7.51 -6.42
N SER A 257 6.62 -7.03 -6.26
CA SER A 257 6.93 -5.78 -5.57
C SER A 257 7.45 -4.74 -6.55
N PHE A 258 6.84 -3.56 -6.55
CA PHE A 258 7.13 -2.49 -7.50
C PHE A 258 7.48 -1.20 -6.77
N ARG A 259 8.58 -0.56 -7.18
CA ARG A 259 8.97 0.77 -6.73
C ARG A 259 8.86 1.74 -7.89
N PHE A 260 8.07 2.79 -7.69
CA PHE A 260 7.94 3.89 -8.63
C PHE A 260 8.58 5.12 -8.02
N ASP A 261 9.69 5.56 -8.58
CA ASP A 261 10.41 6.75 -8.12
C ASP A 261 10.92 7.56 -9.32
N LEU A 262 10.92 8.89 -9.18
CA LEU A 262 11.32 9.79 -10.27
C LEU A 262 12.79 10.19 -10.11
N SER A 263 13.64 9.83 -11.08
CA SER A 263 15.00 10.37 -11.13
C SER A 263 14.95 11.82 -11.62
N VAL A 264 15.31 12.79 -10.78
CA VAL A 264 15.30 14.22 -11.16
C VAL A 264 16.70 14.70 -11.55
N PRO A 265 16.94 15.07 -12.83
CA PRO A 265 18.22 15.61 -13.27
C PRO A 265 18.53 16.94 -12.57
N GLY A 266 19.79 17.13 -12.16
CA GLY A 266 20.22 18.35 -11.47
C GLY A 266 19.91 18.38 -9.97
N GLY A 267 19.34 17.30 -9.42
CA GLY A 267 19.03 17.18 -8.00
C GLY A 267 17.57 17.48 -7.66
N LEU A 268 17.18 17.12 -6.44
CA LEU A 268 15.84 17.36 -5.94
C LEU A 268 15.65 18.86 -5.60
N PRO A 269 14.50 19.46 -5.97
CA PRO A 269 14.18 20.82 -5.52
C PRO A 269 14.00 20.85 -3.99
N ARG A 270 13.96 22.06 -3.44
CA ARG A 270 13.62 22.25 -2.02
C ARG A 270 12.20 21.73 -1.76
N LEU A 271 11.95 21.28 -0.53
CA LEU A 271 10.65 20.73 -0.14
C LEU A 271 9.52 21.78 -0.22
N ASP A 272 9.86 23.05 -0.01
CA ASP A 272 8.95 24.20 -0.04
C ASP A 272 8.90 24.93 -1.41
N ASP A 273 9.58 24.42 -2.45
CA ASP A 273 9.55 24.99 -3.80
C ASP A 273 8.26 24.57 -4.54
N THR A 274 7.31 25.50 -4.59
CA THR A 274 6.01 25.28 -5.25
C THR A 274 6.01 25.56 -6.75
N GLU A 275 7.04 26.22 -7.29
CA GLU A 275 7.16 26.56 -8.71
C GLU A 275 7.53 25.33 -9.54
N CYS A 276 8.31 24.42 -8.96
CA CYS A 276 8.74 23.20 -9.63
C CYS A 276 7.61 22.18 -9.89
N MET A 277 6.44 22.29 -9.24
CA MET A 277 5.38 21.28 -9.28
C MET A 277 4.86 20.97 -10.68
N ALA A 278 4.72 21.98 -11.54
CA ALA A 278 4.26 21.78 -12.92
C ALA A 278 5.30 20.98 -13.73
N ARG A 279 6.58 21.34 -13.60
CA ARG A 279 7.71 20.65 -14.23
C ARG A 279 7.80 19.20 -13.76
N LEU A 280 7.76 18.94 -12.44
CA LEU A 280 7.81 17.60 -11.88
C LEU A 280 6.63 16.74 -12.36
N SER A 281 5.42 17.30 -12.40
CA SER A 281 4.26 16.59 -12.93
C SER A 281 4.44 16.23 -14.41
N ALA A 282 5.03 17.11 -15.23
CA ALA A 282 5.29 16.82 -16.64
C ALA A 282 6.37 15.72 -16.80
N MET A 283 7.39 15.73 -15.95
CA MET A 283 8.47 14.73 -15.98
C MET A 283 7.97 13.31 -15.73
N VAL A 284 7.04 13.11 -14.77
CA VAL A 284 6.46 11.78 -14.49
C VAL A 284 5.77 11.18 -15.71
N HIS A 285 5.19 12.01 -16.57
CA HIS A 285 4.54 11.57 -17.81
C HIS A 285 5.49 11.43 -19.00
N SER A 286 6.75 11.88 -18.87
CA SER A 286 7.73 11.79 -19.94
C SER A 286 8.27 10.37 -20.06
N PRO A 287 8.30 9.76 -21.26
CA PRO A 287 8.89 8.43 -21.47
C PRO A 287 10.38 8.35 -21.06
N SER A 288 11.10 9.47 -21.07
CA SER A 288 12.54 9.54 -20.74
C SER A 288 12.84 9.49 -19.25
N PHE A 289 11.85 9.79 -18.40
CA PHE A 289 11.98 9.83 -16.94
C PHE A 289 10.93 8.97 -16.23
N GLY A 290 9.93 8.50 -16.97
CA GLY A 290 8.85 7.67 -16.50
C GLY A 290 9.35 6.29 -16.08
N VAL A 291 8.72 5.77 -15.03
CA VAL A 291 9.10 4.48 -14.46
C VAL A 291 8.67 3.36 -15.42
N SER A 292 9.61 2.48 -15.73
CA SER A 292 9.33 1.21 -16.41
C SER A 292 8.40 0.33 -15.56
N ASN A 293 7.61 -0.53 -16.19
CA ASN A 293 6.79 -1.57 -15.53
C ASN A 293 5.45 -1.13 -14.89
N HIS A 294 4.92 0.06 -15.16
CA HIS A 294 3.56 0.42 -14.70
C HIS A 294 2.46 -0.54 -15.22
N LYS A 295 2.60 -1.03 -16.46
CA LYS A 295 1.70 -2.05 -17.02
C LYS A 295 1.77 -3.36 -16.23
N GLU A 296 2.97 -3.82 -15.91
CA GLU A 296 3.20 -5.04 -15.12
C GLU A 296 2.55 -4.93 -13.73
N ALA A 297 2.77 -3.81 -13.03
CA ALA A 297 2.16 -3.57 -11.72
C ALA A 297 0.63 -3.51 -11.80
N ALA A 298 0.08 -2.86 -12.84
CA ALA A 298 -1.36 -2.82 -13.07
C ALA A 298 -1.93 -4.22 -13.34
N THR A 299 -1.27 -5.02 -14.19
CA THR A 299 -1.69 -6.40 -14.47
C THR A 299 -1.61 -7.27 -13.22
N ALA A 300 -0.56 -7.14 -12.40
CA ALA A 300 -0.44 -7.88 -11.14
C ALA A 300 -1.55 -7.49 -10.14
N LEU A 301 -1.85 -6.20 -9.97
CA LEU A 301 -2.94 -5.72 -9.12
C LEU A 301 -4.32 -6.21 -9.59
N LEU A 302 -4.57 -6.18 -10.90
CA LEU A 302 -5.84 -6.63 -11.47
C LEU A 302 -5.99 -8.15 -11.36
N THR A 303 -4.91 -8.90 -11.60
CA THR A 303 -4.92 -10.36 -11.49
C THR A 303 -5.17 -10.83 -10.05
N THR A 304 -4.61 -10.14 -9.06
CA THR A 304 -4.85 -10.41 -7.63
C THR A 304 -6.22 -9.93 -7.13
N CYS A 305 -7.07 -9.42 -8.02
CA CYS A 305 -8.51 -9.33 -7.73
C CYS A 305 -9.19 -10.70 -7.82
N PHE A 306 -8.59 -11.66 -8.52
CA PHE A 306 -9.07 -13.03 -8.62
C PHE A 306 -8.43 -13.92 -7.56
N PHE A 307 -9.20 -14.84 -7.01
CA PHE A 307 -8.77 -15.78 -5.97
C PHE A 307 -9.49 -17.11 -6.12
N LEU A 308 -8.88 -18.18 -5.62
CA LEU A 308 -9.49 -19.50 -5.54
C LEU A 308 -10.38 -19.60 -4.29
N LYS A 309 -11.60 -20.09 -4.46
CA LYS A 309 -12.42 -20.65 -3.39
C LYS A 309 -12.58 -22.14 -3.64
N LEU A 310 -12.16 -23.00 -2.72
CA LEU A 310 -12.46 -24.43 -2.77
C LEU A 310 -13.96 -24.66 -2.57
N ASP A 311 -14.55 -25.53 -3.39
CA ASP A 311 -15.97 -25.87 -3.30
C ASP A 311 -16.22 -26.89 -2.17
N SER A 312 -15.25 -27.78 -1.94
CA SER A 312 -15.24 -28.78 -0.86
C SER A 312 -13.82 -29.14 -0.44
N VAL A 313 -13.67 -29.91 0.64
CA VAL A 313 -12.38 -30.55 0.96
C VAL A 313 -11.96 -31.43 -0.23
N PRO A 314 -10.71 -31.37 -0.71
CA PRO A 314 -10.26 -32.21 -1.83
C PRO A 314 -10.42 -33.69 -1.51
N SER A 315 -10.91 -34.46 -2.49
CA SER A 315 -11.18 -35.90 -2.32
C SER A 315 -10.01 -36.74 -2.81
N TYR A 316 -9.54 -37.67 -1.99
CA TYR A 316 -8.47 -38.59 -2.38
C TYR A 316 -9.02 -39.73 -3.25
N TYR A 317 -8.45 -39.90 -4.44
CA TYR A 317 -8.82 -40.96 -5.37
C TYR A 317 -7.61 -41.41 -6.19
N ALA A 318 -7.37 -42.72 -6.26
CA ALA A 318 -6.32 -43.33 -7.08
C ALA A 318 -4.92 -42.71 -6.90
N GLY A 319 -4.52 -42.42 -5.66
CA GLY A 319 -3.18 -41.89 -5.36
C GLY A 319 -3.04 -40.37 -5.38
N LEU A 320 -4.09 -39.64 -5.78
CA LEU A 320 -4.06 -38.19 -5.96
C LEU A 320 -5.25 -37.53 -5.27
N PHE A 321 -5.09 -36.27 -4.89
CA PHE A 321 -6.20 -35.45 -4.40
C PHE A 321 -6.83 -34.69 -5.55
N GLN A 322 -8.14 -34.86 -5.72
CA GLN A 322 -8.93 -34.12 -6.68
C GLN A 322 -9.46 -32.84 -6.04
N CYS A 323 -9.05 -31.70 -6.59
CA CYS A 323 -9.47 -30.39 -6.14
C CYS A 323 -10.58 -29.86 -7.04
N ALA A 324 -11.72 -29.50 -6.44
CA ALA A 324 -12.79 -28.75 -7.09
C ALA A 324 -12.91 -27.38 -6.43
N GLY A 325 -12.91 -26.33 -7.24
CA GLY A 325 -13.02 -24.98 -6.74
C GLY A 325 -13.51 -24.02 -7.81
N THR A 326 -13.73 -22.79 -7.36
CA THR A 326 -14.25 -21.71 -8.17
C THR A 326 -13.31 -20.51 -8.07
N ILE A 327 -12.86 -19.99 -9.21
CA ILE A 327 -12.22 -18.68 -9.26
C ILE A 327 -13.29 -17.60 -9.10
N ARG A 328 -13.05 -16.74 -8.11
CA ARG A 328 -13.90 -15.61 -7.72
C ARG A 328 -13.15 -14.30 -7.97
N CYS A 329 -13.89 -13.19 -8.03
CA CYS A 329 -13.31 -11.85 -8.12
C CYS A 329 -13.82 -10.99 -6.96
N ARG A 330 -12.93 -10.31 -6.24
CA ARG A 330 -13.25 -9.43 -5.09
C ARG A 330 -13.62 -8.00 -5.49
N ALA A 331 -13.38 -7.64 -6.76
CA ALA A 331 -13.69 -6.33 -7.33
C ALA A 331 -14.77 -6.47 -8.43
N PRO A 332 -15.34 -5.36 -8.93
CA PRO A 332 -16.29 -5.40 -10.05
C PRO A 332 -15.68 -6.07 -11.29
N ALA A 333 -15.95 -7.36 -11.47
CA ALA A 333 -15.22 -8.21 -12.42
C ALA A 333 -15.29 -7.72 -13.87
N GLN A 334 -16.42 -7.16 -14.29
CA GLN A 334 -16.57 -6.56 -15.62
C GLN A 334 -15.52 -5.46 -15.88
N HIS A 335 -15.23 -4.64 -14.87
CA HIS A 335 -14.25 -3.56 -14.98
C HIS A 335 -12.83 -4.11 -14.95
N VAL A 336 -12.56 -5.07 -14.05
CA VAL A 336 -11.23 -5.70 -13.94
C VAL A 336 -10.84 -6.39 -15.24
N ILE A 337 -11.73 -7.20 -15.82
CA ILE A 337 -11.49 -7.93 -17.07
C ILE A 337 -11.25 -6.94 -18.21
N ARG A 338 -12.11 -5.91 -18.34
CA ARG A 338 -11.93 -4.86 -19.34
C ARG A 338 -10.56 -4.16 -19.22
N CYS A 339 -10.13 -3.85 -18.00
CA CYS A 339 -8.81 -3.23 -17.78
C CYS A 339 -7.66 -4.19 -18.15
N LEU A 340 -7.78 -5.48 -17.84
CA LEU A 340 -6.82 -6.49 -18.28
C LEU A 340 -6.75 -6.58 -19.81
N ASP A 341 -7.90 -6.54 -20.49
CA ASP A 341 -7.98 -6.58 -21.96
C ASP A 341 -7.38 -5.31 -22.62
N ILE A 342 -7.52 -4.14 -21.97
CA ILE A 342 -6.88 -2.89 -22.42
C ILE A 342 -5.35 -2.97 -22.28
N LEU A 343 -4.85 -3.55 -21.20
CA LEU A 343 -3.41 -3.69 -20.97
C LEU A 343 -2.79 -4.69 -21.94
N ASP A 344 -3.51 -5.76 -22.24
CA ASP A 344 -3.11 -6.83 -23.13
C ASP A 344 -4.37 -7.52 -23.69
N PRO A 345 -4.62 -7.49 -25.02
CA PRO A 345 -5.80 -8.11 -25.61
C PRO A 345 -5.76 -9.65 -25.67
N SER A 346 -4.65 -10.29 -25.30
CA SER A 346 -4.52 -11.75 -25.39
C SER A 346 -5.46 -12.49 -24.43
N ARG A 347 -5.78 -13.74 -24.76
CA ARG A 347 -6.68 -14.56 -23.94
C ARG A 347 -6.06 -14.85 -22.56
N LYS A 348 -6.80 -14.51 -21.51
CA LYS A 348 -6.39 -14.68 -20.10
C LYS A 348 -6.59 -16.11 -19.60
N ASP A 349 -5.77 -17.04 -20.10
CA ASP A 349 -5.78 -18.46 -19.73
C ASP A 349 -5.26 -18.70 -18.31
N LEU A 350 -5.87 -19.66 -17.60
CA LEU A 350 -5.45 -20.07 -16.26
C LEU A 350 -4.49 -21.26 -16.30
N TYR A 351 -3.52 -21.21 -15.40
CA TYR A 351 -2.46 -22.20 -15.25
C TYR A 351 -2.37 -22.65 -13.79
N LYS A 352 -2.13 -23.94 -13.58
CA LYS A 352 -1.59 -24.50 -12.33
C LYS A 352 -0.10 -24.72 -12.54
N ASP A 353 0.73 -24.01 -11.80
CA ASP A 353 2.18 -23.98 -11.96
C ASP A 353 2.51 -23.60 -13.43
N ASN A 354 2.98 -24.56 -14.24
CA ASN A 354 3.25 -24.37 -15.67
C ASN A 354 2.27 -25.14 -16.59
N ILE A 355 1.21 -25.73 -16.03
CA ILE A 355 0.24 -26.56 -16.74
C ILE A 355 -1.03 -25.75 -17.00
N LYS A 356 -1.43 -25.66 -18.27
CA LYS A 356 -2.64 -24.96 -18.70
C LYS A 356 -3.89 -25.73 -18.27
N LEU A 357 -4.80 -25.08 -17.54
CA LEU A 357 -6.04 -25.71 -17.04
C LEU A 357 -7.16 -25.81 -18.10
N GLY A 358 -6.93 -25.32 -19.32
CA GLY A 358 -7.93 -25.33 -20.40
C GLY A 358 -9.12 -24.38 -20.18
N VAL A 359 -9.00 -23.47 -19.21
CA VAL A 359 -10.02 -22.48 -18.84
C VAL A 359 -9.39 -21.08 -18.83
N TYR A 360 -10.21 -20.06 -19.06
CA TYR A 360 -9.79 -18.67 -19.13
C TYR A 360 -10.81 -17.76 -18.45
N ILE A 361 -10.39 -16.54 -18.11
CA ILE A 361 -11.26 -15.54 -17.52
C ILE A 361 -12.10 -14.86 -18.61
N SER A 362 -13.42 -14.82 -18.43
CA SER A 362 -14.34 -14.14 -19.34
C SER A 362 -15.48 -13.44 -18.60
N THR A 363 -15.97 -12.34 -19.16
CA THR A 363 -17.15 -11.63 -18.63
C THR A 363 -18.42 -12.48 -18.61
N HIS A 364 -18.49 -13.55 -19.42
CA HIS A 364 -19.59 -14.52 -19.42
C HIS A 364 -19.73 -15.33 -18.12
N ASP A 365 -18.64 -15.42 -17.34
CA ASP A 365 -18.63 -16.10 -16.03
C ASP A 365 -19.19 -15.19 -14.91
N ILE A 366 -19.61 -13.96 -15.21
CA ILE A 366 -20.33 -13.09 -14.28
C ILE A 366 -21.79 -13.55 -14.19
N CYS A 367 -22.26 -13.85 -12.98
CA CYS A 367 -23.64 -14.27 -12.78
C CYS A 367 -24.63 -13.14 -13.09
N SER A 368 -25.66 -13.41 -13.89
CA SER A 368 -26.72 -12.43 -14.21
C SER A 368 -27.59 -12.05 -13.01
N HIS A 369 -27.66 -12.90 -11.97
CA HIS A 369 -28.52 -12.68 -10.81
C HIS A 369 -27.79 -11.98 -9.66
N CYS A 370 -26.65 -12.51 -9.23
CA CYS A 370 -25.92 -11.95 -8.10
C CYS A 370 -24.75 -11.05 -8.51
N HIS A 371 -24.47 -10.92 -9.81
CA HIS A 371 -23.38 -10.12 -10.38
C HIS A 371 -21.95 -10.48 -9.89
N LYS A 372 -21.81 -11.59 -9.15
CA LYS A 372 -20.52 -12.10 -8.69
C LYS A 372 -19.88 -12.96 -9.79
N TYR A 373 -18.57 -12.83 -9.95
CA TYR A 373 -17.76 -13.64 -10.88
C TYR A 373 -17.64 -15.09 -10.40
N ASN A 374 -17.87 -16.05 -11.29
CA ASN A 374 -17.90 -17.47 -10.96
C ASN A 374 -17.32 -18.33 -12.11
N ARG A 375 -16.05 -18.72 -12.00
CA ARG A 375 -15.41 -19.64 -12.95
C ARG A 375 -14.97 -20.94 -12.27
N PRO A 376 -15.70 -22.05 -12.46
CA PRO A 376 -15.30 -23.35 -11.93
C PRO A 376 -14.00 -23.86 -12.55
N ILE A 377 -13.15 -24.47 -11.73
CA ILE A 377 -11.91 -25.12 -12.12
C ILE A 377 -11.76 -26.46 -11.39
N ARG A 378 -11.04 -27.40 -12.02
CA ARG A 378 -10.65 -28.66 -11.40
C ARG A 378 -9.20 -28.94 -11.74
N PHE A 379 -8.47 -29.49 -10.79
CA PHE A 379 -7.10 -29.91 -10.95
C PHE A 379 -6.77 -30.95 -9.88
N ILE A 380 -5.62 -31.61 -10.03
CA ILE A 380 -5.11 -32.60 -9.10
C ILE A 380 -3.87 -32.09 -8.37
N VAL A 381 -3.70 -32.53 -7.13
CA VAL A 381 -2.50 -32.32 -6.32
C VAL A 381 -2.02 -33.66 -5.76
N ARG A 382 -0.70 -33.83 -5.58
CA ARG A 382 -0.15 -35.09 -5.04
C ARG A 382 -0.30 -35.18 -3.53
N ASP A 383 -0.12 -34.05 -2.86
CA ASP A 383 -0.24 -33.88 -1.43
C ASP A 383 -1.05 -32.59 -1.15
N LEU A 384 -1.86 -32.59 -0.09
CA LEU A 384 -2.58 -31.39 0.33
C LEU A 384 -1.66 -30.30 0.85
N GLU A 385 -0.48 -30.68 1.34
CA GLU A 385 0.57 -29.77 1.82
C GLU A 385 1.49 -29.27 0.70
N GLU A 386 1.38 -29.82 -0.51
CA GLU A 386 2.18 -29.33 -1.63
C GLU A 386 1.79 -27.89 -1.96
N SER A 387 2.78 -27.00 -2.02
CA SER A 387 2.57 -25.61 -2.40
C SER A 387 2.47 -25.51 -3.91
N ILE A 388 1.33 -25.00 -4.40
CA ILE A 388 1.10 -24.79 -5.83
C ILE A 388 0.90 -23.31 -6.12
N VAL A 389 0.91 -22.96 -7.39
CA VAL A 389 0.56 -21.62 -7.86
C VAL A 389 -0.57 -21.72 -8.88
N VAL A 390 -1.64 -20.95 -8.68
CA VAL A 390 -2.59 -20.68 -9.77
C VAL A 390 -2.31 -19.29 -10.33
N SER A 391 -2.13 -19.22 -11.64
CA SER A 391 -1.75 -18.00 -12.35
C SER A 391 -2.67 -17.73 -13.55
N LEU A 392 -2.76 -16.47 -13.92
CA LEU A 392 -3.37 -15.97 -15.14
C LEU A 392 -2.28 -15.58 -16.14
N CYS A 393 -2.41 -16.02 -17.38
CA CYS A 393 -1.52 -15.60 -18.46
C CYS A 393 -1.91 -14.21 -18.97
N SER A 394 -0.93 -13.33 -19.16
CA SER A 394 -1.06 -12.06 -19.88
C SER A 394 0.16 -11.88 -20.77
N GLY A 395 -0.03 -11.92 -22.09
CA GLY A 395 1.04 -11.98 -23.07
C GLY A 395 1.87 -13.26 -22.87
N ASP A 396 3.16 -13.10 -22.63
CA ASP A 396 4.09 -14.21 -22.38
C ASP A 396 4.39 -14.45 -20.90
N LYS A 397 3.67 -13.78 -19.99
CA LYS A 397 3.91 -13.85 -18.54
C LYS A 397 2.75 -14.46 -17.77
N LEU A 398 3.09 -15.18 -16.71
CA LEU A 398 2.14 -15.72 -15.74
C LEU A 398 2.09 -14.80 -14.52
N HIS A 399 0.91 -14.26 -14.24
CA HIS A 399 0.64 -13.44 -13.06
C HIS A 399 -0.14 -14.26 -12.04
N ARG A 400 0.34 -14.32 -10.81
CA ARG A 400 -0.28 -15.12 -9.75
C ARG A 400 -1.63 -14.55 -9.35
N LEU A 401 -2.59 -15.44 -9.08
CA LEU A 401 -3.83 -15.07 -8.39
C LEU A 401 -3.54 -14.75 -6.92
N SER A 402 -4.49 -14.10 -6.25
CA SER A 402 -4.37 -13.77 -4.82
C SER A 402 -4.27 -15.05 -3.98
N ALA A 403 -3.49 -14.96 -2.89
CA ALA A 403 -3.19 -16.05 -1.98
C ALA A 403 -2.41 -17.23 -2.61
N PHE A 404 -1.63 -17.00 -3.68
CA PHE A 404 -0.69 -17.99 -4.20
C PHE A 404 0.76 -17.47 -4.17
N PRO A 405 1.76 -18.32 -3.84
CA PRO A 405 1.68 -19.77 -3.63
C PRO A 405 1.10 -20.16 -2.25
N ASN A 406 0.30 -21.22 -2.22
CA ASN A 406 -0.20 -21.85 -0.98
C ASN A 406 -0.61 -23.31 -1.26
N SER A 407 -0.72 -24.10 -0.18
CA SER A 407 -1.17 -25.49 -0.22
C SER A 407 -2.69 -25.59 -0.20
N MET A 408 -3.26 -26.70 -0.67
CA MET A 408 -4.72 -26.90 -0.61
C MET A 408 -5.20 -27.05 0.82
N GLN A 409 -4.37 -27.61 1.71
CA GLN A 409 -4.63 -27.65 3.13
C GLN A 409 -4.79 -26.26 3.73
N TRP A 410 -3.94 -25.30 3.34
CA TRP A 410 -4.08 -23.91 3.77
C TRP A 410 -5.44 -23.32 3.39
N PHE A 411 -5.92 -23.55 2.16
CA PHE A 411 -7.27 -23.10 1.75
C PHE A 411 -8.38 -23.79 2.52
N VAL A 412 -8.26 -25.10 2.82
CA VAL A 412 -9.23 -25.85 3.64
C VAL A 412 -9.35 -25.21 5.02
N GLU A 413 -8.23 -24.86 5.65
CA GLU A 413 -8.18 -24.24 6.97
C GLU A 413 -8.73 -22.81 6.96
N GLN A 414 -8.29 -21.96 6.02
CA GLN A 414 -8.76 -20.58 5.93
C GLN A 414 -10.25 -20.48 5.61
N GLN A 415 -10.79 -21.42 4.83
CA GLN A 415 -12.21 -21.48 4.52
C GLN A 415 -13.04 -22.22 5.59
N GLY A 416 -12.40 -22.84 6.58
CA GLY A 416 -13.07 -23.64 7.61
C GLY A 416 -13.81 -24.87 7.07
N LEU A 417 -13.37 -25.44 5.95
CA LEU A 417 -14.06 -26.57 5.30
C LEU A 417 -14.02 -27.86 6.14
N ASN A 418 -13.09 -27.96 7.09
CA ASN A 418 -12.97 -29.08 8.04
C ASN A 418 -13.74 -28.85 9.36
N GLN A 419 -14.39 -27.69 9.54
CA GLN A 419 -15.13 -27.37 10.77
C GLN A 419 -16.46 -28.11 10.82
N LYS A 420 -16.51 -29.23 11.54
CA LYS A 420 -17.70 -30.09 11.68
C LYS A 420 -18.90 -29.42 12.40
N PHE A 421 -18.66 -28.34 13.14
CA PHE A 421 -19.66 -27.67 13.98
C PHE A 421 -19.91 -26.20 13.58
N GLY A 422 -19.50 -25.81 12.37
CA GLY A 422 -19.56 -24.41 11.92
C GLY A 422 -18.48 -23.52 12.54
N GLY A 423 -18.30 -22.32 11.98
CA GLY A 423 -17.30 -21.36 12.43
C GLY A 423 -17.81 -20.35 13.47
N SER A 424 -16.95 -19.43 13.91
CA SER A 424 -17.32 -18.29 14.76
C SER A 424 -18.48 -17.45 14.19
N ASN A 425 -18.71 -17.57 12.88
CA ASN A 425 -19.72 -16.84 12.13
C ASN A 425 -21.01 -17.67 11.92
N HIS A 426 -21.21 -18.79 12.62
CA HIS A 426 -22.37 -19.70 12.44
C HIS A 426 -23.75 -19.04 12.64
N ARG A 427 -23.82 -17.84 13.23
CA ARG A 427 -25.06 -17.05 13.37
C ARG A 427 -25.25 -15.99 12.28
N PHE A 428 -24.23 -15.76 11.46
CA PHE A 428 -24.30 -14.87 10.30
C PHE A 428 -24.29 -15.75 9.05
N GLU A 429 -25.44 -15.90 8.41
CA GLU A 429 -25.53 -16.46 7.07
C GLU A 429 -24.87 -15.50 6.06
N ALA A 430 -23.54 -15.40 6.06
CA ALA A 430 -22.77 -14.71 5.03
C ALA A 430 -22.75 -15.48 3.69
N LYS A 431 -23.47 -16.60 3.62
CA LYS A 431 -23.75 -17.35 2.40
C LYS A 431 -25.04 -16.80 1.77
N GLU A 432 -24.92 -15.69 1.07
CA GLU A 432 -25.82 -15.44 -0.06
C GLU A 432 -25.44 -16.41 -1.19
N GLU A 433 -25.78 -17.68 -0.99
CA GLU A 433 -25.63 -18.74 -1.98
C GLU A 433 -26.64 -18.48 -3.08
N CYS A 434 -26.14 -17.96 -4.21
CA CYS A 434 -26.96 -17.75 -5.39
C CYS A 434 -27.26 -19.12 -6.01
N PRO A 435 -28.53 -19.57 -6.10
CA PRO A 435 -28.87 -20.91 -6.60
C PRO A 435 -28.35 -21.17 -8.00
N VAL A 436 -28.27 -20.12 -8.83
CA VAL A 436 -27.73 -20.19 -10.20
C VAL A 436 -26.21 -20.43 -10.20
N CYS A 437 -25.50 -19.89 -9.22
CA CYS A 437 -24.07 -20.12 -9.06
C CYS A 437 -23.76 -21.54 -8.56
N GLU A 438 -24.59 -22.08 -7.66
CA GLU A 438 -24.45 -23.45 -7.15
C GLU A 438 -24.74 -24.49 -8.23
N ALA A 439 -25.80 -24.29 -9.00
CA ALA A 439 -26.13 -25.17 -10.13
C ALA A 439 -25.01 -25.22 -11.17
N ARG A 440 -24.25 -24.13 -11.36
CA ARG A 440 -23.07 -24.12 -12.27
C ARG A 440 -21.86 -24.85 -11.70
N ALA A 441 -21.65 -24.81 -10.39
CA ALA A 441 -20.58 -25.56 -9.73
C ALA A 441 -20.84 -27.08 -9.75
N GLY A 442 -22.09 -27.49 -9.52
CA GLY A 442 -22.52 -28.90 -9.59
C GLY A 442 -22.78 -29.42 -11.01
N GLY A 443 -23.14 -28.54 -11.94
CA GLY A 443 -23.66 -28.87 -13.27
C GLY A 443 -22.69 -28.65 -14.42
N VAL A 444 -21.43 -29.06 -14.33
CA VAL A 444 -20.60 -29.17 -15.53
C VAL A 444 -20.89 -30.53 -16.17
N ARG A 445 -21.77 -30.52 -17.18
CA ARG A 445 -21.96 -31.62 -18.15
C ARG A 445 -20.60 -32.26 -18.45
N LYS A 446 -20.56 -33.60 -18.50
CA LYS A 446 -19.48 -34.45 -19.01
C LYS A 446 -18.93 -33.93 -20.34
N ARG A 447 -18.12 -32.87 -20.34
CA ARG A 447 -17.15 -32.61 -21.39
C ARG A 447 -15.98 -33.49 -21.04
N LYS A 448 -15.57 -34.34 -21.97
CA LYS A 448 -14.34 -35.13 -21.85
C LYS A 448 -13.19 -34.15 -21.64
N TYR A 449 -12.77 -33.97 -20.40
CA TYR A 449 -11.52 -33.31 -20.08
C TYR A 449 -10.44 -34.39 -20.13
N ILE A 450 -9.30 -34.04 -20.71
CA ILE A 450 -8.11 -34.89 -20.69
C ILE A 450 -7.64 -34.87 -19.23
N GLU A 451 -7.59 -36.04 -18.60
CA GLU A 451 -6.85 -36.25 -17.36
C GLU A 451 -5.38 -35.93 -17.68
N VAL A 452 -4.86 -34.85 -17.09
CA VAL A 452 -3.43 -34.49 -17.11
C VAL A 452 -2.94 -34.38 -15.69
#